data_AF-A0A2M6ZYV3-F1
#
_entry.id   AF-A0A2M6ZYV3-F1
#
_cell.length_a   1.000
_cell.length_b   1.000
_cell.length_c   1.000
_cell.angle_alpha   90.00
_cell.angle_beta   90.00
_cell.angle_gamma   90.00
#
_symmetry.space_group_name_H-M   'P 1'
#
loop_
_entity.id
_entity.type
_entity.pdbx_description
1 polymer ?
#
loop_
_entity_poly.entity_id
_entity_poly.type
_entity_poly.pdbx_seq_one_letter_code
_entity_poly.pdbx_strand_id
1 'polypeptide(L)'
;MKSLLAIVGPTAVGKSQLALTLAQEFNAEIISADSRQVYRYMDIGTAKPTLEEQSSIPYHLIDLVDPDEDFSLALYQDLACTAISDIHDRHKLPLLVGGSGLYVWAVLEGWSIPKVPPSPQLRQEL
;
A
#
# COMPACT_ATOMS: atom_id res chain seq x y z
N MET A 1 -3.42 -5.55 -22.10
CA MET A 1 -3.79 -4.49 -21.14
C MET A 1 -3.16 -4.84 -19.81
N LYS A 2 -2.53 -3.88 -19.13
CA LYS A 2 -1.99 -4.07 -17.77
C LYS A 2 -3.16 -3.87 -16.78
N SER A 3 -3.49 -4.90 -16.00
CA SER A 3 -4.67 -4.90 -15.10
C SER A 3 -4.26 -4.71 -13.65
N LEU A 4 -5.08 -4.01 -12.87
CA LEU A 4 -4.93 -3.84 -11.42
C LEU A 4 -6.26 -4.23 -10.77
N LEU A 5 -6.22 -5.09 -9.75
CA LEU A 5 -7.40 -5.44 -8.96
C LEU A 5 -7.32 -4.74 -7.60
N ALA A 6 -8.29 -3.88 -7.29
CA ALA A 6 -8.35 -3.19 -6.00
C ALA A 6 -9.40 -3.84 -5.09
N ILE A 7 -9.00 -4.19 -3.86
CA ILE A 7 -9.87 -4.73 -2.81
C ILE A 7 -9.98 -3.66 -1.72
N VAL A 8 -11.10 -2.92 -1.77
CA VAL A 8 -11.37 -1.78 -0.90
C VAL A 8 -12.50 -2.08 0.08
N GLY A 9 -12.44 -1.48 1.27
CA GLY A 9 -13.51 -1.62 2.26
C GLY A 9 -13.03 -1.27 3.68
N PRO A 10 -13.96 -1.13 4.64
CA PRO A 10 -13.63 -0.72 6.00
C PRO A 10 -12.80 -1.78 6.73
N THR A 11 -12.25 -1.43 7.89
CA THR A 11 -11.50 -2.37 8.74
C THR A 11 -12.39 -3.53 9.19
N ALA A 12 -11.79 -4.71 9.38
CA ALA A 12 -12.45 -5.92 9.89
C ALA A 12 -13.52 -6.60 9.00
N VAL A 13 -13.67 -6.23 7.72
CA VAL A 13 -14.59 -6.92 6.78
C VAL A 13 -13.96 -8.12 6.03
N GLY A 14 -12.77 -8.58 6.45
CA GLY A 14 -12.15 -9.78 5.87
C GLY A 14 -11.35 -9.57 4.57
N LYS A 15 -10.96 -8.32 4.24
CA LYS A 15 -10.18 -8.01 3.01
C LYS A 15 -8.90 -8.81 2.88
N SER A 16 -8.12 -8.94 3.96
CA SER A 16 -6.84 -9.64 3.95
C SER A 16 -7.01 -11.11 3.57
N GLN A 17 -8.02 -11.78 4.15
CA GLN A 17 -8.32 -13.16 3.83
C GLN A 17 -8.71 -13.35 2.35
N LEU A 18 -9.57 -12.46 1.83
CA LEU A 18 -9.95 -12.48 0.42
C LEU A 18 -8.73 -12.25 -0.50
N ALA A 19 -7.88 -11.28 -0.15
CA ALA A 19 -6.68 -10.97 -0.91
C ALA A 19 -5.71 -12.15 -0.98
N LEU A 20 -5.49 -12.85 0.14
CA LEU A 20 -4.63 -14.03 0.18
C LEU A 20 -5.16 -15.15 -0.72
N THR A 21 -6.45 -15.46 -0.63
CA THR A 21 -7.08 -16.47 -1.49
C THR A 21 -6.93 -16.12 -2.97
N LEU A 22 -7.22 -14.88 -3.35
CA LEU A 22 -7.08 -14.42 -4.73
C LEU A 22 -5.61 -14.42 -5.20
N ALA A 23 -4.68 -14.04 -4.33
CA ALA A 23 -3.27 -14.03 -4.69
C ALA A 23 -2.71 -15.43 -4.96
N GLN A 24 -3.14 -16.44 -4.20
CA GLN A 24 -2.78 -17.83 -4.46
C GLN A 24 -3.39 -18.35 -5.77
N GLU A 25 -4.66 -18.04 -6.05
CA GLU A 25 -5.37 -18.55 -7.23
C GLU A 25 -4.89 -17.89 -8.54
N PHE A 26 -4.59 -16.59 -8.50
CA PHE A 26 -4.24 -15.80 -9.68
C PHE A 26 -2.75 -15.52 -9.84
N ASN A 27 -1.87 -16.16 -9.04
CA ASN A 27 -0.43 -15.88 -9.00
C ASN A 27 -0.17 -14.37 -8.87
N ALA A 28 -0.85 -13.75 -7.90
CA ALA A 28 -0.87 -12.32 -7.68
C ALA A 28 0.08 -11.91 -6.55
N GLU A 29 0.41 -10.62 -6.49
CA GLU A 29 1.18 -10.03 -5.40
C GLU A 29 0.38 -8.88 -4.78
N ILE A 30 0.53 -8.67 -3.47
CA ILE A 30 -0.29 -7.73 -2.70
C ILE A 30 0.46 -6.44 -2.45
N ILE A 31 -0.18 -5.33 -2.76
CA ILE A 31 0.30 -3.97 -2.48
C ILE A 31 -0.60 -3.40 -1.39
N SER A 32 -0.01 -3.13 -0.21
CA SER A 32 -0.78 -2.55 0.89
C SER A 32 -1.18 -1.11 0.59
N ALA A 33 -2.47 -0.81 0.72
CA ALA A 33 -3.05 0.53 0.70
C ALA A 33 -3.56 0.93 2.09
N ASP A 34 -2.73 0.70 3.11
CA ASP A 34 -2.95 1.11 4.49
C ASP A 34 -1.79 2.01 4.98
N SER A 35 -2.12 3.26 5.29
CA SER A 35 -1.18 4.28 5.77
C SER A 35 -0.44 3.92 7.06
N ARG A 36 -0.90 2.91 7.82
CA ARG A 36 -0.25 2.49 9.07
C ARG A 36 0.68 1.30 8.90
N GLN A 37 0.47 0.45 7.90
CA GLN A 37 1.28 -0.76 7.69
C GLN A 37 2.67 -0.46 7.11
N VAL A 38 2.86 0.76 6.59
CA VAL A 38 4.16 1.26 6.11
C VAL A 38 5.20 1.39 7.22
N TYR A 39 4.77 1.46 8.49
CA TYR A 39 5.65 1.67 9.64
C TYR A 39 6.18 0.35 10.20
N ARG A 40 7.50 0.33 10.44
CA ARG A 40 8.19 -0.77 11.11
C ARG A 40 7.75 -0.92 12.56
N TYR A 41 7.84 -2.15 13.07
CA TYR A 41 7.57 -2.51 14.47
C TYR A 41 6.11 -2.32 14.94
N MET A 42 5.22 -1.77 14.10
CA MET A 42 3.82 -1.51 14.42
C MET A 42 2.89 -2.66 14.00
N ASP A 43 3.22 -3.91 14.30
CA ASP A 43 2.57 -5.06 13.65
C ASP A 43 1.14 -5.34 14.17
N ILE A 44 1.00 -5.46 15.50
CA ILE A 44 -0.25 -5.89 16.14
C ILE A 44 -1.35 -4.83 15.96
N GLY A 45 -1.04 -3.57 16.25
CA GLY A 45 -2.02 -2.47 16.22
C GLY A 45 -2.46 -2.08 14.80
N THR A 46 -1.74 -2.51 13.77
CA THR A 46 -2.04 -2.20 12.36
C THR A 46 -2.55 -3.40 11.57
N ALA A 47 -2.74 -4.54 12.26
CA ALA A 47 -3.16 -5.80 11.67
C ALA A 47 -2.33 -6.16 10.42
N LYS A 48 -1.00 -6.00 10.52
CA LYS A 48 -0.05 -6.35 9.45
C LYS A 48 -0.12 -7.87 9.19
N PRO A 49 0.04 -8.32 7.93
CA PRO A 49 0.13 -9.75 7.64
C PRO A 49 1.22 -10.41 8.50
N THR A 50 0.91 -11.59 9.01
CA THR A 50 1.84 -12.43 9.75
C THR A 50 3.03 -12.85 8.86
N LEU A 51 4.13 -13.28 9.49
CA LEU A 51 5.30 -13.77 8.75
C LEU A 51 4.97 -15.00 7.89
N GLU A 52 4.02 -15.83 8.34
CA GLU A 52 3.53 -16.98 7.57
C GLU A 52 2.83 -16.51 6.28
N GLU A 53 1.91 -15.57 6.38
CA GLU A 53 1.22 -14.98 5.22
C GLU A 53 2.22 -14.32 4.26
N GLN A 54 3.16 -13.53 4.78
CA GLN A 54 4.21 -12.88 3.99
C GLN A 54 5.17 -13.88 3.32
N SER A 55 5.42 -15.04 3.92
CA SER A 55 6.23 -16.10 3.32
C SER A 55 5.52 -16.80 2.16
N SER A 56 4.18 -16.80 2.18
CA SER A 56 3.36 -17.45 1.17
C SER A 56 3.10 -16.58 -0.07
N ILE A 57 2.97 -15.27 0.12
CA ILE A 57 2.62 -14.30 -0.93
C ILE A 57 3.47 -13.04 -0.73
N PRO A 58 4.11 -12.51 -1.79
CA PRO A 58 4.82 -11.24 -1.69
C PRO A 58 3.88 -10.07 -1.31
N TYR A 59 4.24 -9.37 -0.24
CA TYR A 59 3.62 -8.13 0.18
C TYR A 59 4.55 -6.94 -0.09
N HIS A 60 4.00 -5.89 -0.68
CA HIS A 60 4.68 -4.64 -0.98
C HIS A 60 4.12 -3.51 -0.10
N LEU A 61 4.94 -2.48 0.12
CA LEU A 61 4.60 -1.27 0.87
C LEU A 61 4.22 -1.49 2.34
N ILE A 62 4.86 -2.46 2.97
CA ILE A 62 4.86 -2.64 4.42
C ILE A 62 6.30 -2.46 4.94
N ASP A 63 6.46 -2.06 6.21
CA ASP A 63 7.79 -1.97 6.85
C ASP A 63 8.83 -1.08 6.13
N LEU A 64 8.35 0.02 5.53
CA LEU A 64 9.15 0.93 4.71
C LEU A 64 9.94 1.97 5.53
N VAL A 65 9.36 2.47 6.61
CA VAL A 65 9.89 3.59 7.41
C VAL A 65 9.74 3.33 8.90
N ASP A 66 10.56 3.98 9.71
CA ASP A 66 10.47 3.92 11.16
C ASP A 66 9.30 4.79 11.68
N PRO A 67 8.72 4.49 12.86
CA PRO A 67 7.53 5.19 13.37
C PRO A 67 7.66 6.72 13.57
N ASP A 68 8.90 7.22 13.67
CA ASP A 68 9.22 8.64 13.83
C ASP A 68 9.52 9.36 12.51
N GLU A 69 9.43 8.66 11.37
CA GLU A 69 9.61 9.22 10.03
C GLU A 69 8.27 9.63 9.39
N ASP A 70 8.28 10.75 8.67
CA ASP A 70 7.12 11.20 7.88
C ASP A 70 6.95 10.32 6.62
N PHE A 71 5.71 9.88 6.35
CA PHE A 71 5.38 9.15 5.13
C PHE A 71 4.20 9.81 4.39
N SER A 72 4.49 10.35 3.20
CA SER A 72 3.54 11.17 2.44
C SER A 72 2.77 10.38 1.38
N LEU A 73 1.61 10.92 0.97
CA LEU A 73 0.83 10.40 -0.15
C LEU A 73 1.65 10.35 -1.47
N ALA A 74 2.47 11.37 -1.73
CA ALA A 74 3.30 11.44 -2.93
C ALA A 74 4.31 10.28 -2.97
N LEU A 75 4.99 10.04 -1.85
CA LEU A 75 5.94 8.93 -1.74
C LEU A 75 5.24 7.58 -1.88
N TYR A 76 4.09 7.42 -1.23
CA TYR A 76 3.26 6.22 -1.39
C TYR A 76 2.90 5.97 -2.86
N GLN A 77 2.40 6.98 -3.57
CA GLN A 77 1.95 6.84 -4.95
C GLN A 77 3.11 6.42 -5.87
N ASP A 78 4.28 7.06 -5.73
CA ASP A 78 5.47 6.74 -6.52
C ASP A 78 5.91 5.28 -6.29
N LEU A 79 5.95 4.84 -5.03
CA LEU A 79 6.33 3.47 -4.67
C LEU A 79 5.29 2.44 -5.14
N ALA A 80 4.00 2.74 -4.99
CA ALA A 80 2.91 1.88 -5.45
C ALA A 80 2.92 1.71 -6.97
N CYS A 81 3.06 2.80 -7.73
CA CYS A 81 3.18 2.74 -9.19
C CYS A 81 4.41 1.94 -9.64
N THR A 82 5.53 2.08 -8.92
CA THR A 82 6.74 1.30 -9.16
C THR A 82 6.50 -0.20 -8.93
N ALA A 83 5.91 -0.56 -7.79
CA ALA A 83 5.57 -1.95 -7.47
C ALA A 83 4.58 -2.55 -8.48
N ILE A 84 3.55 -1.79 -8.88
CA ILE A 84 2.59 -2.22 -9.92
C ILE A 84 3.31 -2.54 -11.22
N SER A 85 4.22 -1.66 -11.68
CA SER A 85 4.97 -1.91 -12.91
C SER A 85 5.85 -3.16 -12.81
N ASP A 86 6.60 -3.29 -11.72
CA ASP A 86 7.48 -4.45 -11.48
C ASP A 86 6.70 -5.77 -11.46
N ILE A 87 5.53 -5.80 -10.79
CA ILE A 87 4.65 -6.98 -10.76
C ILE A 87 4.15 -7.33 -12.17
N HIS A 88 3.75 -6.33 -12.95
CA HIS A 88 3.33 -6.54 -14.35
C HIS A 88 4.47 -7.06 -15.22
N ASP A 89 5.69 -6.56 -15.01
CA ASP A 89 6.86 -6.95 -15.78
C ASP A 89 7.31 -8.38 -15.42
N ARG A 90 6.98 -8.86 -14.22
CA ARG A 90 7.03 -10.28 -13.82
C ARG A 90 5.83 -11.13 -14.31
N HIS A 91 4.93 -10.57 -15.12
CA HIS A 91 3.71 -11.21 -15.62
C HIS A 91 2.74 -11.70 -14.54
N LYS A 92 2.66 -10.98 -13.41
CA LYS A 92 1.75 -11.27 -12.30
C LYS A 92 0.65 -10.21 -12.18
N LEU A 93 -0.39 -10.54 -11.43
CA LEU A 93 -1.49 -9.62 -11.12
C LEU A 93 -1.15 -8.80 -9.86
N PRO A 94 -1.12 -7.47 -9.90
CA PRO A 94 -1.06 -6.66 -8.69
C PRO A 94 -2.44 -6.56 -8.04
N LEU A 95 -2.49 -6.80 -6.72
CA LEU A 95 -3.66 -6.60 -5.87
C LEU A 95 -3.43 -5.40 -4.96
N LEU A 96 -4.17 -4.30 -5.17
CA LEU A 96 -4.14 -3.15 -4.26
C LEU A 96 -5.15 -3.37 -3.14
N VAL A 97 -4.68 -3.58 -1.91
CA VAL A 97 -5.54 -4.03 -0.80
C VAL A 97 -5.45 -3.06 0.37
N GLY A 98 -6.57 -2.48 0.81
CA GLY A 98 -6.53 -1.59 1.96
C GLY A 98 -7.79 -0.78 2.20
N GLY A 99 -7.67 0.16 3.14
CA GLY A 99 -8.77 1.03 3.58
C GLY A 99 -8.43 2.52 3.58
N SER A 100 -7.18 2.91 3.29
CA SER A 100 -6.80 4.31 3.20
C SER A 100 -7.29 4.89 1.87
N GLY A 101 -8.49 5.47 1.88
CA GLY A 101 -9.15 5.99 0.67
C GLY A 101 -8.23 6.89 -0.15
N LEU A 102 -7.52 7.82 0.48
CA LEU A 102 -6.59 8.73 -0.21
C LEU A 102 -5.51 8.00 -1.02
N TYR A 103 -4.95 6.91 -0.47
CA TYR A 103 -3.92 6.09 -1.12
C TYR A 103 -4.50 5.36 -2.32
N VAL A 104 -5.68 4.76 -2.14
CA VAL A 104 -6.38 4.05 -3.21
C VAL A 104 -6.72 4.99 -4.36
N TRP A 105 -7.36 6.13 -4.07
CA TRP A 105 -7.78 7.09 -5.09
C TRP A 105 -6.60 7.68 -5.84
N ALA A 106 -5.51 8.04 -5.15
CA ALA A 106 -4.33 8.58 -5.81
C ALA A 106 -3.75 7.61 -6.86
N VAL A 107 -3.76 6.30 -6.58
CA VAL A 107 -3.28 5.28 -7.52
C VAL A 107 -4.29 5.02 -8.63
N LEU A 108 -5.57 4.82 -8.31
CA LEU A 108 -6.61 4.45 -9.29
C LEU A 108 -6.94 5.58 -10.27
N GLU A 109 -6.95 6.82 -9.80
CA GLU A 109 -7.31 8.00 -10.61
C GLU A 109 -6.07 8.71 -11.19
N GLY A 110 -4.85 8.20 -10.92
CA GLY A 110 -3.61 8.77 -11.45
C GLY A 110 -3.39 10.24 -11.07
N TRP A 111 -3.61 10.58 -9.80
CA TRP A 111 -3.51 11.97 -9.34
C TRP A 111 -2.12 12.56 -9.59
N SER A 112 -2.08 13.84 -9.96
CA SER A 112 -0.82 14.59 -10.07
C SER A 112 -0.58 15.36 -8.76
N ILE A 113 0.22 14.77 -7.87
CA ILE A 113 0.50 15.37 -6.57
C ILE A 113 1.60 16.44 -6.71
N PRO A 114 1.36 17.69 -6.26
CA PRO A 114 2.37 18.74 -6.30
C PRO A 114 3.62 18.37 -5.47
N LYS A 115 4.81 18.52 -6.06
CA LYS A 115 6.10 18.29 -5.39
C LYS A 115 6.54 19.52 -4.62
N VAL A 116 5.76 19.90 -3.61
CA VAL A 116 6.07 21.04 -2.73
C VAL A 116 6.56 20.49 -1.39
N PRO A 117 7.80 20.82 -0.95
CA PRO A 117 8.29 20.37 0.33
C PRO A 117 7.51 21.00 1.49
N PRO A 118 7.39 20.33 2.65
CA PRO A 118 6.81 20.93 3.82
C PRO A 118 7.60 22.18 4.25
N SER A 119 6.90 23.19 4.77
CA SER A 119 7.51 24.39 5.35
C SER A 119 7.33 24.38 6.87
N PRO A 120 8.32 23.93 7.65
CA PRO A 120 8.24 23.92 9.11
C PRO A 120 8.08 25.30 9.71
N GLN A 121 8.74 26.31 9.14
CA GLN A 121 8.66 27.70 9.60
C GLN A 121 7.22 28.21 9.49
N LEU A 122 6.60 28.05 8.31
CA LEU A 122 5.21 28.47 8.11
C LEU A 122 4.24 27.67 9.00
N ARG A 123 4.50 26.39 9.24
CA ARG A 123 3.68 25.55 10.14
C ARG A 123 3.78 25.98 11.61
N GLN A 124 4.89 26.58 12.04
CA GLN A 124 5.04 27.12 13.40
C GLN A 124 4.36 28.49 13.57
N GLU A 125 4.14 29.22 12.48
CA GLU A 125 3.54 30.56 12.49
C GLU A 125 1.99 30.55 12.43
N LEU A 126 1.37 29.42 12.07
CA LEU A 126 -0.09 29.22 11.92
C LEU A 126 -0.66 28.32 13.02
#